data_AF-A0A2D6QEM4-F1
#
_entry.id   AF-A0A2D6QEM4-F1
#
_cell.length_a   1.000
_cell.length_b   1.000
_cell.length_c   1.000
_cell.angle_alpha   90.00
_cell.angle_beta   90.00
_cell.angle_gamma   90.00
#
_symmetry.space_group_name_H-M   'P 1'
#
loop_
_entity.id
_entity.type
_entity.pdbx_description
1 polymer ?
#
loop_
_entity_poly.entity_id
_entity_poly.type
_entity_poly.pdbx_seq_one_letter_code
_entity_poly.pdbx_strand_id
1 'polypeptide(L)'
;MSPHDPKQTLDHGRQKQADAKDPMRLEGAWVEGDPRAMLEGMVEEYARMGMDCEQIHSLFDDPNYRATHGLLVALGAEEVHKRVDEVLARNGVWRVSISETTLCMDDCSSRDTAGGVHND
;
A
#
# COMPACT_ATOMS: atom_id res chain seq x y z
N MET A 1 -55.04 0.45 -7.65
CA MET A 1 -54.46 -0.91 -7.58
C MET A 1 -53.07 -0.82 -8.18
N SER A 2 -52.03 -0.77 -7.35
CA SER A 2 -50.64 -0.78 -7.83
C SER A 2 -50.25 -2.21 -8.22
N PRO A 3 -49.64 -2.44 -9.39
CA PRO A 3 -49.05 -3.74 -9.70
C PRO A 3 -47.78 -3.90 -8.85
N HIS A 4 -47.70 -5.00 -8.13
CA HIS A 4 -46.48 -5.45 -7.48
C HIS A 4 -45.43 -5.77 -8.57
N ASP A 5 -44.31 -5.04 -8.58
CA ASP A 5 -43.11 -5.49 -9.28
C ASP A 5 -42.56 -6.75 -8.59
N PRO A 6 -42.19 -7.79 -9.35
CA PRO A 6 -41.63 -9.01 -8.79
C PRO A 6 -40.27 -8.71 -8.14
N LYS A 7 -40.09 -9.18 -6.91
CA LYS A 7 -38.86 -9.04 -6.11
C LYS A 7 -37.66 -9.49 -6.95
N GLN A 8 -36.79 -8.53 -7.31
CA GLN A 8 -35.49 -8.83 -7.90
C GLN A 8 -34.74 -9.77 -6.96
N THR A 9 -34.54 -11.02 -7.38
CA THR A 9 -33.66 -11.96 -6.70
C THR A 9 -32.27 -11.37 -6.73
N LEU A 10 -31.78 -10.98 -5.55
CA LEU A 10 -30.46 -10.45 -5.31
C LEU A 10 -29.39 -11.50 -5.69
N ASP A 11 -28.96 -11.48 -6.95
CA ASP A 11 -27.75 -12.15 -7.38
C ASP A 11 -26.54 -11.31 -6.96
N HIS A 12 -25.83 -11.78 -5.94
CA HIS A 12 -24.67 -11.09 -5.39
C HIS A 12 -23.44 -11.29 -6.30
N GLY A 13 -23.40 -10.46 -7.35
CA GLY A 13 -22.17 -9.85 -7.85
C GLY A 13 -21.32 -10.65 -8.85
N ARG A 14 -21.38 -11.99 -8.87
CA ARG A 14 -20.46 -12.76 -9.74
C ARG A 14 -20.86 -12.78 -11.21
N GLN A 15 -22.15 -12.79 -11.52
CA GLN A 15 -22.65 -12.80 -12.91
C GLN A 15 -23.15 -11.43 -13.40
N LYS A 16 -23.10 -10.41 -12.53
CA LYS A 16 -23.51 -9.06 -12.89
C LYS A 16 -22.53 -8.50 -13.93
N GLN A 17 -23.01 -8.25 -15.13
CA GLN A 17 -22.23 -7.55 -16.16
C GLN A 17 -21.88 -6.15 -15.65
N ALA A 18 -20.65 -5.73 -15.94
CA ALA A 18 -20.20 -4.38 -15.61
C ALA A 18 -21.11 -3.36 -16.32
N ASP A 19 -21.81 -2.52 -15.54
CA ASP A 19 -22.62 -1.45 -16.08
C ASP A 19 -21.70 -0.35 -16.62
N ALA A 20 -21.99 0.15 -17.83
CA ALA A 20 -21.26 1.26 -18.42
C ALA A 20 -21.35 2.55 -17.58
N LYS A 21 -22.36 2.64 -16.69
CA LYS A 21 -22.56 3.75 -15.75
C LYS A 21 -22.16 3.41 -14.31
N ASP A 22 -21.46 2.29 -14.09
CA ASP A 22 -21.01 1.93 -12.75
C ASP A 22 -20.02 2.99 -12.23
N PRO A 23 -20.34 3.71 -11.14
CA PRO A 23 -19.44 4.71 -10.57
C PRO A 23 -18.14 4.13 -10.01
N MET A 24 -18.08 2.81 -9.79
CA MET A 24 -16.88 2.09 -9.37
C MET A 24 -16.11 1.50 -10.55
N ARG A 25 -16.50 1.79 -11.80
CA ARG A 25 -15.78 1.34 -12.99
C ARG A 25 -14.41 2.02 -13.03
N LEU A 26 -13.36 1.20 -12.97
CA LEU A 26 -12.00 1.68 -13.15
C LEU A 26 -11.77 1.99 -14.63
N GLU A 27 -11.61 3.27 -14.97
CA GLU A 27 -11.28 3.73 -16.30
C GLU A 27 -9.82 4.19 -16.35
N GLY A 28 -9.12 3.80 -17.41
CA GLY A 28 -7.79 4.28 -17.72
C GLY A 28 -7.75 4.82 -19.13
N ALA A 29 -7.11 5.98 -19.32
CA ALA A 29 -6.85 6.56 -20.62
C ALA A 29 -5.35 6.83 -20.78
N TRP A 30 -4.85 6.70 -22.00
CA TRP A 30 -3.49 7.11 -22.33
C TRP A 30 -3.43 8.63 -22.37
N VAL A 31 -2.40 9.19 -21.75
CA VAL A 31 -2.09 10.61 -21.79
C VAL A 31 -0.70 10.75 -22.40
N GLU A 32 -0.50 11.79 -23.20
CA GLU A 32 0.82 12.10 -23.75
C GLU A 32 1.80 12.45 -22.61
N GLY A 33 2.96 11.81 -22.60
CA GLY A 33 3.95 11.98 -21.55
C GLY A 33 5.25 11.24 -21.85
N ASP A 34 6.29 11.53 -21.07
CA ASP A 34 7.57 10.82 -21.16
C ASP A 34 7.53 9.52 -20.32
N PRO A 35 7.57 8.34 -20.94
CA PRO A 35 7.58 7.07 -20.21
C PRO A 35 8.78 6.93 -19.27
N ARG A 36 9.91 7.61 -19.53
CA ARG A 36 11.07 7.59 -18.63
C ARG A 36 10.81 8.37 -17.35
N ALA A 37 10.17 9.54 -17.45
CA ALA A 37 9.77 10.31 -16.27
C ALA A 37 8.72 9.55 -15.44
N MET A 38 7.80 8.84 -16.10
CA MET A 38 6.83 7.98 -15.42
C MET A 38 7.50 6.81 -14.69
N LEU A 39 8.45 6.14 -15.36
CA LEU A 39 9.26 5.08 -14.77
C LEU A 39 9.97 5.56 -13.50
N GLU A 40 10.68 6.69 -13.57
CA GLU A 40 11.35 7.26 -12.41
C GLU A 40 10.38 7.55 -11.26
N GLY A 41 9.28 8.25 -11.53
CA GLY A 41 8.27 8.55 -10.51
C GLY A 41 7.71 7.30 -9.84
N MET A 42 7.38 6.26 -10.62
CA MET A 42 6.90 4.98 -10.05
C MET A 42 7.93 4.34 -9.12
N VAL A 43 9.20 4.26 -9.54
CA VAL A 43 10.27 3.65 -8.74
C VAL A 43 10.50 4.44 -7.45
N GLU A 44 10.52 5.77 -7.52
CA GLU A 44 10.65 6.63 -6.35
C GLU A 44 9.50 6.41 -5.35
N GLU A 45 8.27 6.31 -5.86
CA GLU A 45 7.09 6.09 -5.05
C GLU A 45 7.16 4.72 -4.34
N TYR A 46 7.54 3.66 -5.06
CA TYR A 46 7.71 2.33 -4.47
C TYR A 46 8.82 2.29 -3.42
N ALA A 47 9.94 2.96 -3.68
CA ALA A 47 11.05 3.06 -2.73
C ALA A 47 10.65 3.80 -1.45
N ARG A 48 9.81 4.83 -1.55
CA ARG A 48 9.25 5.56 -0.39
C ARG A 48 8.24 4.73 0.41
N MET A 49 7.58 3.76 -0.24
CA MET A 49 6.76 2.76 0.46
C MET A 49 7.58 1.64 1.11
N GLY A 50 8.91 1.66 0.95
CA GLY A 50 9.83 0.68 1.55
C GLY A 50 10.07 -0.58 0.72
N MET A 51 9.67 -0.59 -0.54
CA MET A 51 9.97 -1.70 -1.45
C MET A 51 11.45 -1.69 -1.84
N ASP A 52 12.07 -2.86 -1.81
CA ASP A 52 13.44 -3.05 -2.28
C ASP A 52 13.54 -3.30 -3.80
N CYS A 53 14.77 -3.39 -4.28
CA CYS A 53 15.07 -3.54 -5.71
C CYS A 53 14.40 -4.78 -6.33
N GLU A 54 14.50 -5.94 -5.67
CA GLU A 54 13.91 -7.18 -6.18
C GLU A 54 12.39 -7.09 -6.22
N GLN A 55 11.77 -6.53 -5.18
CA GLN A 55 10.34 -6.29 -5.14
C GLN A 55 9.89 -5.35 -6.27
N ILE A 56 10.64 -4.28 -6.53
CA ILE A 56 10.31 -3.34 -7.61
C ILE A 56 10.44 -4.01 -8.98
N HIS A 57 11.53 -4.72 -9.27
CA HIS A 57 11.70 -5.46 -10.53
C HIS A 57 10.55 -6.44 -10.77
N SER A 58 10.10 -7.15 -9.73
CA SER A 58 8.99 -8.11 -9.84
C SER A 58 7.68 -7.46 -10.35
N LEU A 59 7.45 -6.17 -10.05
CA LEU A 59 6.29 -5.44 -10.57
C LEU A 59 6.40 -5.15 -12.07
N PHE A 60 7.60 -4.93 -12.59
CA PHE A 60 7.81 -4.69 -14.02
C PHE A 60 7.75 -5.98 -14.82
N ASP A 61 8.17 -7.10 -14.23
CA ASP A 61 8.20 -8.40 -14.90
C ASP A 61 6.82 -9.09 -14.92
N ASP A 62 5.89 -8.76 -14.00
CA ASP A 62 4.56 -9.38 -13.92
C ASP A 62 3.52 -8.66 -14.82
N PRO A 63 2.94 -9.35 -15.83
CA PRO A 63 1.95 -8.78 -16.75
C PRO A 63 0.62 -8.37 -16.10
N ASN A 64 0.33 -8.83 -14.87
CA ASN A 64 -0.84 -8.39 -14.12
C ASN A 64 -0.72 -6.92 -13.69
N TYR A 65 0.52 -6.40 -13.55
CA TYR A 65 0.78 -5.00 -13.25
C TYR A 65 0.92 -4.20 -14.53
N ARG A 66 -0.22 -3.95 -15.19
CA ARG A 66 -0.28 -3.38 -16.54
C ARG A 66 0.49 -2.08 -16.74
N ALA A 67 0.58 -1.22 -15.72
CA ALA A 67 1.27 0.06 -15.82
C ALA A 67 2.79 -0.11 -15.88
N THR A 68 3.37 -0.82 -14.91
CA THR A 68 4.81 -1.11 -14.84
C THR A 68 5.23 -2.06 -15.96
N HIS A 69 4.48 -3.13 -16.20
CA HIS A 69 4.75 -4.04 -17.30
C HIS A 69 4.61 -3.35 -18.67
N GLY A 70 3.68 -2.40 -18.79
CA GLY A 70 3.57 -1.56 -19.99
C GLY A 70 4.83 -0.74 -20.26
N LEU A 71 5.47 -0.20 -19.21
CA LEU A 71 6.75 0.49 -19.32
C LEU A 71 7.89 -0.46 -19.71
N LEU A 72 7.92 -1.68 -19.15
CA LEU A 72 8.87 -2.73 -19.54
C LEU A 72 8.77 -3.04 -21.04
N VAL A 73 7.55 -3.22 -21.56
CA VAL A 73 7.32 -3.48 -22.99
C VAL A 73 7.69 -2.28 -23.86
N ALA A 74 7.43 -1.05 -23.40
CA ALA A 74 7.67 0.17 -24.18
C ALA A 74 9.15 0.57 -24.25
N LEU A 75 9.90 0.40 -23.16
CA LEU A 75 11.30 0.84 -23.04
C LEU A 75 12.31 -0.31 -23.20
N GLY A 76 11.88 -1.55 -22.94
CA GLY A 76 12.74 -2.72 -22.93
C GLY A 76 13.28 -3.04 -21.53
N ALA A 77 13.43 -4.34 -21.26
CA ALA A 77 13.81 -4.85 -19.93
C ALA A 77 15.16 -4.31 -19.44
N GLU A 78 16.18 -4.28 -20.31
CA GLU A 78 17.51 -3.78 -19.93
C GLU A 78 17.48 -2.31 -19.51
N GLU A 79 16.76 -1.46 -20.25
CA GLU A 79 16.64 -0.03 -19.92
C GLU A 79 15.88 0.17 -18.59
N VAL A 80 14.77 -0.56 -18.42
CA VAL A 80 13.98 -0.48 -17.18
C VAL A 80 14.78 -0.94 -15.98
N HIS A 81 15.39 -2.12 -16.04
CA HIS A 81 16.12 -2.67 -14.90
C HIS A 81 17.30 -1.77 -14.52
N LYS A 82 18.06 -1.30 -15.50
CA LYS A 82 19.14 -0.33 -15.28
C LYS A 82 18.63 0.94 -14.61
N ARG A 83 17.50 1.51 -15.07
CA ARG A 83 16.96 2.75 -14.50
C ARG A 83 16.43 2.55 -13.08
N VAL A 84 15.81 1.41 -12.79
CA VAL A 84 15.40 1.05 -11.42
C VAL A 84 16.61 1.10 -10.49
N ASP A 85 17.71 0.45 -10.87
CA ASP A 85 18.94 0.43 -10.08
C ASP A 85 19.52 1.84 -9.89
N GLU A 86 19.55 2.67 -10.95
CA GLU A 86 20.04 4.05 -10.90
C GLU A 86 19.21 4.94 -9.96
N VAL A 87 17.88 4.83 -10.00
CA VAL A 87 16.98 5.61 -9.13
C VAL A 87 17.15 5.18 -7.68
N LEU A 88 17.21 3.88 -7.41
CA LEU A 88 17.40 3.36 -6.05
C LEU A 88 18.77 3.69 -5.48
N ALA A 89 19.82 3.68 -6.30
CA ALA A 89 21.16 4.10 -5.89
C ALA A 89 21.20 5.57 -5.47
N ARG A 90 20.39 6.43 -6.10
CA ARG A 90 20.30 7.86 -5.79
C ARG A 90 19.44 8.16 -4.57
N ASN A 91 18.32 7.46 -4.41
CA ASN A 91 17.27 7.83 -3.45
C ASN A 91 17.23 6.92 -2.20
N GLY A 92 17.77 5.70 -2.29
CA GLY A 92 17.64 4.67 -1.26
C GLY A 92 16.21 4.15 -1.10
N VAL A 93 15.97 3.35 -0.05
CA VAL A 93 14.66 2.78 0.29
C VAL A 93 14.26 3.23 1.68
N TRP A 94 13.05 3.78 1.83
CA TRP A 94 12.59 4.26 3.13
C TRP A 94 12.03 3.11 3.96
N ARG A 95 12.70 2.78 5.08
CA ARG A 95 12.20 1.84 6.08
C ARG A 95 11.78 2.57 7.34
N VAL A 96 10.52 2.34 7.77
CA VAL A 96 9.96 2.88 9.01
C VAL A 96 9.56 1.74 9.92
N SER A 97 9.95 1.82 11.19
CA SER A 97 9.48 0.94 12.26
C SER A 97 8.81 1.76 13.35
N ILE A 98 7.67 1.30 13.84
CA ILE A 98 6.96 1.91 14.98
C ILE A 98 7.21 1.01 16.19
N SER A 99 7.69 1.59 17.29
CA SER A 99 7.85 0.91 18.57
C SER A 99 6.98 1.59 19.62
N GLU A 100 6.17 0.80 20.32
CA GLU A 100 5.35 1.28 21.43
C GLU A 100 6.11 1.09 22.75
N THR A 101 6.37 2.18 23.46
CA THR A 101 6.93 2.12 24.81
C THR A 101 5.79 2.16 25.81
N THR A 102 5.53 1.05 26.51
CA THR A 102 4.61 1.04 27.64
C THR A 102 5.34 1.59 28.86
N LEU A 103 4.89 2.74 29.37
CA LEU A 103 5.34 3.24 30.67
C LEU A 103 4.60 2.45 31.76
N CYS A 104 5.31 1.56 32.44
CA CYS A 104 4.81 0.93 33.66
C CYS A 104 4.80 2.00 34.77
N MET A 105 3.60 2.46 35.12
CA MET A 105 3.38 3.09 36.41
C MET A 105 3.40 1.98 37.47
N ASP A 106 4.58 1.76 38.06
CA ASP A 106 4.67 1.01 39.31
C ASP A 106 4.00 1.85 40.40
N ASP A 107 2.71 1.60 40.63
CA ASP A 107 1.98 2.26 41.71
C ASP A 107 2.49 1.72 43.05
N CYS A 108 2.85 2.67 43.90
CA CYS A 108 3.77 2.53 45.01
C CYS A 108 3.03 1.94 46.22
N SER A 109 2.72 0.65 46.19
CA SER A 109 2.13 -0.08 47.32
C SER A 109 3.20 -0.84 48.10
N SER A 110 4.02 -0.12 48.86
CA SER A 110 4.64 -0.70 50.06
C SER A 110 5.05 0.39 51.06
N ARG A 111 4.16 0.66 52.01
CA ARG A 111 4.56 1.01 53.38
C ARG A 111 3.73 0.19 54.34
N ASP A 112 4.16 -1.05 54.53
CA ASP A 112 3.82 -1.82 55.72
C ASP A 112 4.88 -1.60 56.80
N THR A 113 4.38 -1.15 57.96
CA THR A 113 4.87 -1.37 59.34
C THR A 113 6.18 -0.73 59.83
N ALA A 114 6.05 0.13 60.85
CA ALA A 114 6.94 0.16 62.01
C ALA A 114 6.17 0.71 63.23
N GLY A 115 6.11 -0.07 64.30
CA GLY A 115 5.33 0.18 65.51
C GLY A 115 5.82 1.32 66.41
N GLY A 116 4.99 1.62 67.41
CA GLY A 116 5.32 2.54 68.50
C GLY A 116 4.22 2.54 69.57
N VAL A 117 4.27 1.56 70.48
CA VAL A 117 3.57 1.60 71.76
C VAL A 117 4.33 2.55 72.70
N HIS A 118 3.64 3.53 73.30
CA HIS A 118 4.09 4.12 74.56
C HIS A 118 2.89 4.55 75.40
N ASN A 119 2.74 3.90 76.55
CA ASN A 119 1.98 4.37 77.71
C ASN A 119 2.90 5.29 78.53
N ASP A 120 2.37 6.42 78.99
CA ASP A 120 2.23 6.80 80.40
C ASP A 120 1.43 8.11 80.51
#